data_AF-A0AAD6DIY9-F1
#
_entry.id   AF-A0AAD6DIY9-F1
#
_cell.length_a   1.000
_cell.length_b   1.000
_cell.length_c   1.000
_cell.angle_alpha   90.00
_cell.angle_beta   90.00
_cell.angle_gamma   90.00
#
_symmetry.space_group_name_H-M   'P 1'
#
loop_
_entity.id
_entity.type
_entity.pdbx_description
1 polymer ?
#
loop_
_entity_poly.entity_id
_entity_poly.type
_entity_poly.pdbx_seq_one_letter_code
_entity_poly.pdbx_strand_id
1 'polypeptide(L)'
;MYKDHPMQQGLKALCRQQMEERVRGNKDPEVVSRILDLDFNPGCRRLTPGEGYLEAFANDNAVMSFKPIERITEEGIRIVDGQEHKFDMIVCATGFDTTFIPSWDLVGRNGARLDERWKTNPEAFFSVQVDTMPNSFIFNGPNPAVSHGSVLTQISWTCDYLLRWAKKIATEDIKSIDVKREAMDDYNVYAQEFLKRMVWSDGCHSWYKNGKGSGHVTGVYPGTILHLKDCLENIGGEHFNIEYRSKNRFHFLGNGESLYDKAGAGDLAYYMDTMKL
;
A
#
# COMPACT_ATOMS: atom_id res chain seq x y z
N MET A 1 -8.60 -8.01 9.67
CA MET A 1 -8.64 -9.28 10.44
C MET A 1 -8.02 -9.00 11.80
N TYR A 2 -8.84 -9.01 12.86
CA TYR A 2 -8.37 -8.73 14.22
C TYR A 2 -7.53 -9.90 14.75
N LYS A 3 -6.52 -9.57 15.57
CA LYS A 3 -5.80 -10.59 16.35
C LYS A 3 -6.75 -11.28 17.31
N ASP A 4 -6.51 -12.56 17.55
CA ASP A 4 -7.22 -13.38 18.54
C ASP A 4 -8.75 -13.48 18.35
N HIS A 5 -9.26 -13.01 17.21
CA HIS A 5 -10.68 -13.13 16.88
C HIS A 5 -11.03 -14.59 16.59
N PRO A 6 -12.19 -15.12 17.01
CA PRO A 6 -12.56 -16.52 16.78
C PRO A 6 -12.44 -16.98 15.32
N MET A 7 -12.87 -16.14 14.37
CA MET A 7 -12.69 -16.41 12.93
C MET A 7 -11.21 -16.52 12.50
N GLN A 8 -10.32 -15.75 13.12
CA GLN A 8 -8.89 -15.78 12.82
C GLN A 8 -8.27 -17.09 13.35
N GLN A 9 -8.66 -17.52 14.56
CA GLN A 9 -8.22 -18.79 15.13
C GLN A 9 -8.74 -19.98 14.29
N GLY A 10 -10.00 -19.94 13.87
CA GLY A 10 -10.58 -20.92 12.96
C GLY A 10 -9.84 -20.96 11.61
N LEU A 11 -9.50 -19.80 11.04
CA LEU A 11 -8.70 -19.73 9.81
C LEU A 11 -7.30 -20.32 10.01
N LYS A 12 -6.64 -20.07 11.14
CA LYS A 12 -5.33 -20.67 11.47
C LYS A 12 -5.42 -22.20 11.50
N ALA A 13 -6.45 -22.75 12.16
CA ALA A 13 -6.67 -24.19 12.21
C ALA A 13 -6.93 -24.78 10.81
N LEU A 14 -7.79 -24.13 10.01
CA LEU A 14 -8.09 -24.57 8.64
C LEU A 14 -6.85 -24.55 7.74
N CYS A 15 -6.08 -23.44 7.76
CA CYS A 15 -4.85 -23.34 6.98
C CYS A 15 -3.85 -24.42 7.41
N ARG A 16 -3.69 -24.66 8.71
CA ARG A 16 -2.80 -25.71 9.22
C ARG A 16 -3.22 -27.10 8.74
N GLN A 17 -4.50 -27.44 8.87
CA GLN A 17 -5.03 -28.72 8.40
C GLN A 17 -4.77 -28.91 6.89
N GLN A 18 -5.08 -27.90 6.07
CA GLN A 18 -4.84 -27.96 4.63
C GLN A 18 -3.36 -28.14 4.29
N MET A 19 -2.47 -27.46 5.01
CA MET A 19 -1.02 -27.62 4.82
C MET A 19 -0.57 -29.03 5.18
N GLU A 20 -1.03 -29.58 6.31
CA GLU A 20 -0.73 -30.95 6.76
C GLU A 20 -1.20 -32.01 5.74
N GLU A 21 -2.38 -31.82 5.15
CA GLU A 21 -2.91 -32.70 4.10
C GLU A 21 -2.05 -32.65 2.83
N ARG A 22 -1.67 -31.45 2.38
CA ARG A 22 -0.91 -31.25 1.13
C ARG A 22 0.54 -31.73 1.21
N VAL A 23 1.18 -31.65 2.38
CA VAL A 23 2.57 -32.11 2.55
C VAL A 23 2.71 -33.60 2.86
N ARG A 24 1.61 -34.33 3.05
CA ARG A 24 1.63 -35.76 3.44
C ARG A 24 2.44 -36.65 2.49
N GLY A 25 2.51 -36.29 1.21
CA GLY A 25 3.29 -37.03 0.20
C GLY A 25 4.80 -36.75 0.23
N ASN A 26 5.26 -35.77 1.01
CA ASN A 26 6.67 -35.40 1.09
C ASN A 26 7.43 -36.37 2.00
N LYS A 27 8.53 -36.92 1.49
CA LYS A 27 9.35 -37.93 2.19
C LYS A 27 10.43 -37.31 3.08
N ASP A 28 10.69 -36.01 2.95
CA ASP A 28 11.70 -35.29 3.73
C ASP A 28 11.09 -34.70 5.02
N PRO A 29 11.41 -35.26 6.20
CA PRO A 29 10.84 -34.80 7.47
C PRO A 29 11.29 -33.39 7.86
N GLU A 30 12.47 -32.93 7.42
CA GLU A 30 12.93 -31.56 7.69
C GLU A 30 12.07 -30.56 6.89
N VAL A 31 11.82 -30.84 5.61
CA VAL A 31 10.94 -30.01 4.77
C VAL A 31 9.53 -29.92 5.35
N VAL A 32 8.94 -31.07 5.71
CA VAL A 32 7.60 -31.11 6.32
C VAL A 32 7.57 -30.30 7.61
N SER A 33 8.56 -30.48 8.49
CA SER A 33 8.64 -29.73 9.74
C SER A 33 8.75 -28.22 9.49
N ARG A 34 9.60 -27.77 8.55
CA ARG A 34 9.79 -26.34 8.24
C ARG A 34 8.56 -25.70 7.64
N ILE A 35 7.79 -26.43 6.83
CA ILE A 35 6.53 -25.92 6.26
C ILE A 35 5.46 -25.77 7.34
N LEU A 36 5.37 -26.71 8.29
CA LEU A 36 4.32 -26.72 9.32
C LEU A 36 4.64 -25.87 10.56
N ASP A 37 5.91 -25.51 10.76
CA ASP A 37 6.38 -24.69 11.89
C ASP A 37 6.21 -23.19 11.64
N LEU A 38 4.96 -22.76 11.43
CA LEU A 38 4.61 -21.35 11.27
C LEU A 38 4.09 -20.76 12.59
N ASP A 39 4.92 -19.98 13.26
CA ASP A 39 4.56 -19.26 14.49
C ASP A 39 3.97 -17.85 14.22
N PHE A 40 3.06 -17.76 13.24
CA PHE A 40 2.31 -16.55 12.99
C PHE A 40 0.91 -16.83 12.45
N ASN A 41 0.05 -15.83 12.55
CA ASN A 41 -1.33 -15.92 12.13
C ASN A 41 -1.49 -15.71 10.61
N PRO A 42 -2.41 -16.44 9.94
CA PRO A 42 -2.77 -16.14 8.56
C PRO A 42 -3.14 -14.66 8.40
N GLY A 43 -2.58 -14.01 7.38
CA GLY A 43 -2.73 -12.58 7.15
C GLY A 43 -1.60 -11.70 7.70
N CYS A 44 -0.73 -12.20 8.59
CA CYS A 44 0.48 -11.48 9.00
C CYS A 44 1.41 -11.20 7.80
N ARG A 45 1.39 -12.12 6.82
CA ARG A 45 1.88 -11.93 5.45
C ARG A 45 0.71 -12.11 4.48
N ARG A 46 0.87 -11.66 3.23
CA ARG A 46 -0.10 -11.97 2.16
C ARG A 46 -0.22 -13.49 2.04
N LEU A 47 -1.44 -14.00 1.92
CA LEU A 47 -1.67 -15.44 1.86
C LEU A 47 -1.03 -16.03 0.60
N THR A 48 -0.20 -17.04 0.82
CA THR A 48 0.56 -17.83 -0.16
C THR A 48 0.79 -19.21 0.48
N PRO A 49 1.08 -20.26 -0.29
CA PRO A 49 1.25 -20.33 -1.74
C PRO A 49 -0.03 -20.72 -2.48
N GLY A 50 0.03 -20.77 -3.82
CA GLY A 50 -1.07 -21.24 -4.67
C GLY A 50 -1.14 -22.77 -4.77
N GLU A 51 -2.08 -23.27 -5.57
CA GLU A 51 -2.25 -24.71 -5.82
C GLU A 51 -0.97 -25.36 -6.39
N GLY A 52 -0.64 -26.56 -5.90
CA GLY A 52 0.47 -27.38 -6.40
C GLY A 52 1.84 -27.02 -5.82
N TYR A 53 1.99 -25.88 -5.13
CA TYR A 53 3.29 -25.44 -4.62
C TYR A 53 3.83 -26.32 -3.49
N LEU A 54 2.98 -26.71 -2.53
CA LEU A 54 3.42 -27.54 -1.41
C LEU A 54 3.71 -28.97 -1.86
N GLU A 55 2.91 -29.46 -2.80
CA GLU A 55 3.04 -30.78 -3.41
C GLU A 55 4.30 -30.88 -4.30
N ALA A 56 4.72 -29.76 -4.91
CA ALA A 56 5.91 -29.72 -5.75
C ALA A 56 7.18 -30.17 -5.02
N PHE A 57 7.27 -29.94 -3.70
CA PHE A 57 8.41 -30.35 -2.89
C PHE A 57 8.49 -31.87 -2.62
N ALA A 58 7.46 -32.64 -2.98
CA ALA A 58 7.50 -34.09 -2.90
C ALA A 58 8.12 -34.76 -4.14
N ASN A 59 8.40 -34.00 -5.21
CA ASN A 59 9.05 -34.55 -6.40
C ASN A 59 10.51 -34.89 -6.13
N ASP A 60 10.99 -36.01 -6.69
CA ASP A 60 12.35 -36.49 -6.51
C ASP A 60 13.42 -35.54 -7.12
N ASN A 61 13.02 -34.57 -7.95
CA ASN A 61 13.90 -33.54 -8.53
C ASN A 61 13.84 -32.18 -7.80
N ALA A 62 13.08 -32.07 -6.71
CA ALA A 62 13.01 -30.86 -5.89
C ALA A 62 13.83 -31.03 -4.61
N VAL A 63 14.73 -30.08 -4.34
CA VAL A 63 15.54 -30.04 -3.13
C VAL A 63 15.38 -28.68 -2.47
N MET A 64 15.03 -28.67 -1.19
CA MET A 64 14.99 -27.44 -0.40
C MET A 64 16.29 -27.29 0.39
N SER A 65 16.85 -26.09 0.38
CA SER A 65 17.98 -25.72 1.23
C SER A 65 17.55 -24.62 2.19
N PHE A 66 17.74 -24.85 3.49
CA PHE A 66 17.44 -23.89 4.56
C PHE A 66 18.67 -23.12 5.05
N LYS A 67 19.84 -23.41 4.48
CA LYS A 67 21.11 -22.79 4.87
C LYS A 67 21.28 -21.43 4.19
N PRO A 68 21.86 -20.42 4.88
CA PRO A 68 22.11 -19.11 4.27
C PRO A 68 23.03 -19.20 3.05
N ILE A 69 22.80 -18.34 2.08
CA ILE A 69 23.67 -18.18 0.91
C ILE A 69 24.90 -17.36 1.33
N GLU A 70 26.10 -17.84 1.00
CA GLU A 70 27.35 -17.09 1.18
C GLU A 70 27.60 -16.18 -0.02
N ARG A 71 27.58 -16.74 -1.24
CA ARG A 71 27.77 -15.99 -2.50
C ARG A 71 27.34 -16.79 -3.73
N ILE A 72 27.11 -16.08 -4.82
CA ILE A 72 27.05 -16.67 -6.17
C ILE A 72 28.48 -16.92 -6.66
N THR A 73 28.70 -18.05 -7.31
CA THR A 73 29.98 -18.45 -7.93
C THR A 73 29.82 -18.50 -9.45
N GLU A 74 30.90 -18.80 -10.17
CA GLU A 74 30.85 -18.99 -11.63
C GLU A 74 29.98 -20.18 -12.03
N GLU A 75 29.93 -21.23 -11.20
CA GLU A 75 29.18 -22.45 -11.50
C GLU A 75 27.82 -22.55 -10.80
N GLY A 76 27.52 -21.69 -9.82
CA GLY A 76 26.24 -21.73 -9.10
C GLY A 76 26.21 -20.92 -7.79
N ILE A 77 25.80 -21.57 -6.69
CA ILE A 77 25.60 -20.93 -5.38
C ILE A 77 26.38 -21.69 -4.30
N ARG A 78 27.16 -20.94 -3.52
CA ARG A 78 27.81 -21.44 -2.31
C ARG A 78 26.99 -21.05 -1.09
N ILE A 79 26.72 -22.03 -0.23
CA ILE A 79 26.05 -21.82 1.06
C ILE A 79 27.06 -21.70 2.19
N VAL A 80 26.63 -21.08 3.29
CA VAL A 80 27.44 -20.97 4.51
C VAL A 80 27.68 -22.36 5.07
N ASP A 81 28.96 -22.76 5.13
CA ASP A 81 29.54 -24.10 5.41
C ASP A 81 30.27 -24.77 4.22
N GLY A 82 30.29 -24.11 3.06
CA GLY A 82 31.25 -24.38 1.98
C GLY A 82 30.76 -25.35 0.90
N GLN A 83 29.57 -25.94 1.06
CA GLN A 83 28.96 -26.70 -0.03
C GLN A 83 28.58 -25.76 -1.19
N GLU A 84 28.90 -26.20 -2.40
CA GLU A 84 28.57 -25.47 -3.63
C GLU A 84 27.59 -26.30 -4.46
N HIS A 85 26.48 -25.67 -4.85
CA HIS A 85 25.46 -26.25 -5.71
C HIS A 85 25.55 -25.61 -7.07
N LYS A 86 25.76 -26.43 -8.12
CA LYS A 86 25.85 -25.96 -9.50
C LYS A 86 24.47 -25.74 -10.10
N PHE A 87 24.29 -24.68 -10.87
CA PHE A 87 23.02 -24.33 -11.51
C PHE A 87 23.24 -23.77 -12.91
N ASP A 88 22.45 -24.23 -13.87
CA ASP A 88 22.42 -23.65 -15.22
C ASP A 88 21.61 -22.33 -15.26
N MET A 89 20.69 -22.14 -14.31
CA MET A 89 19.84 -20.96 -14.19
C MET A 89 19.55 -20.64 -12.72
N ILE A 90 19.64 -19.36 -12.36
CA ILE A 90 19.31 -18.85 -11.03
C ILE A 90 18.18 -17.82 -11.16
N VAL A 91 17.12 -17.98 -10.37
CA VAL A 91 15.99 -17.04 -10.31
C VAL A 91 15.95 -16.37 -8.94
N CYS A 92 16.15 -15.05 -8.90
CA CYS A 92 16.16 -14.27 -7.66
C CYS A 92 14.74 -13.81 -7.27
N ALA A 93 14.07 -14.60 -6.41
CA ALA A 93 12.77 -14.26 -5.84
C ALA A 93 12.89 -13.58 -4.45
N THR A 94 13.83 -12.64 -4.29
CA THR A 94 14.23 -12.06 -2.99
C THR A 94 13.36 -10.88 -2.53
N GLY A 95 12.28 -10.57 -3.24
CA GLY A 95 11.37 -9.47 -2.92
C GLY A 95 11.75 -8.14 -3.58
N PHE A 96 11.32 -7.04 -2.96
CA PHE A 96 11.42 -5.69 -3.50
C PHE A 96 11.87 -4.70 -2.42
N ASP A 97 12.31 -3.51 -2.85
CA ASP A 97 12.47 -2.37 -1.95
C ASP A 97 11.11 -1.91 -1.41
N THR A 98 10.95 -1.94 -0.08
CA THR A 98 9.73 -1.57 0.63
C THR A 98 9.87 -0.26 1.42
N THR A 99 10.88 0.56 1.11
CA THR A 99 11.10 1.87 1.72
C THR A 99 10.08 2.92 1.26
N PHE A 100 9.40 2.69 0.13
CA PHE A 100 8.55 3.63 -0.60
C PHE A 100 9.31 4.85 -1.17
N ILE A 101 10.61 4.98 -0.93
CA ILE A 101 11.41 6.11 -1.41
C ILE A 101 11.52 6.00 -2.94
N PRO A 102 11.14 7.04 -3.70
CA PRO A 102 11.28 7.02 -5.15
C PRO A 102 12.76 6.99 -5.58
N SER A 103 13.03 6.53 -6.80
CA SER A 103 14.40 6.47 -7.35
C SER A 103 14.98 7.83 -7.75
N TRP A 104 14.25 8.91 -7.52
CA TRP A 104 14.66 10.30 -7.78
C TRP A 104 14.49 11.14 -6.52
N ASP A 105 15.23 12.23 -6.45
CA ASP A 105 15.12 13.20 -5.36
C ASP A 105 13.77 13.94 -5.43
N LEU A 106 12.91 13.70 -4.45
CA LEU A 106 11.69 14.49 -4.26
C LEU A 106 11.92 15.52 -3.15
N VAL A 107 12.08 16.78 -3.57
CA VAL A 107 12.30 17.93 -2.69
C VAL A 107 11.05 18.82 -2.70
N GLY A 108 10.47 19.00 -1.51
CA GLY A 108 9.30 19.80 -1.25
C GLY A 108 9.61 21.23 -0.80
N ARG A 109 8.60 21.84 -0.16
CA ARG A 109 8.66 23.22 0.34
C ARG A 109 9.76 23.36 1.40
N ASN A 110 10.46 24.49 1.38
CA ASN A 110 11.55 24.82 2.32
C ASN A 110 12.69 23.78 2.36
N GLY A 111 12.89 23.01 1.27
CA GLY A 111 13.96 22.02 1.17
C GLY A 111 13.65 20.67 1.84
N ALA A 112 12.41 20.42 2.26
CA ALA A 112 12.01 19.13 2.83
C ALA A 112 12.26 17.99 1.83
N ARG A 113 13.00 16.96 2.22
CA ARG A 113 13.27 15.80 1.34
C ARG A 113 12.46 14.58 1.74
N LEU A 114 11.88 13.89 0.76
CA LEU A 114 11.01 12.73 1.04
C LEU A 114 11.80 11.52 1.55
N ASP A 115 12.99 11.29 1.00
CA ASP A 115 13.90 10.20 1.40
C ASP A 115 14.31 10.30 2.87
N GLU A 116 14.57 11.51 3.37
CA GLU A 116 14.86 11.76 4.78
C GLU A 116 13.65 11.48 5.67
N ARG A 117 12.46 11.91 5.23
CA ARG A 117 11.20 11.71 5.98
C ARG A 117 10.80 10.23 6.04
N TRP A 118 11.03 9.48 4.98
CA TRP A 118 10.62 8.08 4.85
C TRP A 118 11.71 7.07 5.25
N LYS A 119 12.86 7.54 5.73
CA LYS A 119 14.02 6.72 6.11
C LYS A 119 13.71 5.59 7.10
N THR A 120 12.78 5.80 8.03
CA THR A 120 12.49 4.84 9.11
C THR A 120 11.09 4.26 9.04
N ASN A 121 10.07 5.13 9.12
CA ASN A 121 8.66 4.76 9.08
C ASN A 121 7.98 5.71 8.09
N PRO A 122 7.79 5.29 6.84
CA PRO A 122 7.15 6.13 5.85
C PRO A 122 5.66 6.29 6.18
N GLU A 123 5.17 7.52 6.06
CA GLU A 123 3.81 7.94 6.41
C GLU A 123 3.24 8.81 5.28
N ALA A 124 1.93 8.72 5.08
CA ALA A 124 1.19 9.53 4.12
C ALA A 124 -0.27 9.68 4.58
N PHE A 125 -0.91 10.76 4.17
CA PHE A 125 -2.36 10.96 4.33
C PHE A 125 -3.09 10.08 3.31
N PHE A 126 -3.87 9.11 3.81
CA PHE A 126 -4.60 8.12 3.00
C PHE A 126 -3.76 7.40 1.92
N SER A 127 -2.45 7.21 2.13
CA SER A 127 -1.54 6.63 1.12
C SER A 127 -1.33 7.51 -0.14
N VAL A 128 -1.75 8.78 -0.12
CA VAL A 128 -1.77 9.65 -1.31
C VAL A 128 -0.86 10.89 -1.18
N GLN A 129 -0.99 11.66 -0.10
CA GLN A 129 -0.25 12.93 0.06
C GLN A 129 0.69 12.90 1.27
N VAL A 130 1.71 13.76 1.23
CA VAL A 130 2.66 13.96 2.32
C VAL A 130 2.75 15.46 2.58
N ASP A 131 2.69 15.90 3.85
CA ASP A 131 2.85 17.33 4.14
C ASP A 131 4.22 17.82 3.67
N THR A 132 4.33 19.11 3.35
CA THR A 132 5.50 19.77 2.74
C THR A 132 5.76 19.40 1.27
N MET A 133 4.93 18.54 0.66
CA MET A 133 5.05 18.15 -0.76
C MET A 133 3.85 18.70 -1.56
N PRO A 134 3.79 20.03 -1.80
CA PRO A 134 2.62 20.66 -2.38
C PRO A 134 2.33 20.15 -3.81
N ASN A 135 1.05 19.94 -4.12
CA ASN A 135 0.57 19.40 -5.40
C ASN A 135 1.18 18.04 -5.80
N SER A 136 1.82 17.33 -4.88
CA SER A 136 2.33 15.98 -5.11
C SER A 136 1.30 14.95 -4.65
N PHE A 137 1.00 13.99 -5.52
CA PHE A 137 0.10 12.88 -5.24
C PHE A 137 0.78 11.57 -5.64
N ILE A 138 0.62 10.54 -4.81
CA ILE A 138 1.28 9.25 -4.99
C ILE A 138 0.21 8.17 -5.05
N PHE A 139 0.35 7.24 -5.99
CA PHE A 139 -0.43 6.01 -5.98
C PHE A 139 0.29 4.96 -5.13
N ASN A 140 -0.46 4.29 -4.26
CA ASN A 140 0.07 3.24 -3.38
C ASN A 140 1.30 3.69 -2.58
N GLY A 141 1.25 4.91 -2.04
CA GLY A 141 2.19 5.33 -1.00
C GLY A 141 2.07 4.49 0.28
N PRO A 142 2.67 4.94 1.39
CA PRO A 142 2.62 4.22 2.66
C PRO A 142 1.19 3.99 3.15
N ASN A 143 0.99 2.85 3.82
CA ASN A 143 -0.29 2.31 4.26
C ASN A 143 -1.35 2.13 3.14
N PRO A 144 -0.99 1.51 1.99
CA PRO A 144 -1.95 1.30 0.92
C PRO A 144 -2.93 0.17 1.26
N ALA A 145 -4.11 0.11 0.62
CA ALA A 145 -5.10 -0.95 0.85
C ALA A 145 -4.82 -2.25 0.07
N VAL A 146 -3.56 -2.57 -0.23
CA VAL A 146 -3.12 -3.74 -1.01
C VAL A 146 -3.54 -5.10 -0.46
N SER A 147 -3.78 -5.21 0.85
CA SER A 147 -4.18 -6.44 1.53
C SER A 147 -5.69 -6.56 1.77
N HIS A 148 -6.48 -5.69 1.15
CA HIS A 148 -7.92 -5.54 1.41
C HIS A 148 -8.78 -5.85 0.18
N GLY A 149 -8.18 -6.24 -0.95
CA GLY A 149 -8.88 -6.59 -2.18
C GLY A 149 -8.04 -6.32 -3.43
N SER A 150 -8.69 -5.82 -4.47
CA SER A 150 -8.06 -5.47 -5.74
C SER A 150 -7.28 -4.15 -5.64
N VAL A 151 -5.97 -4.21 -5.88
CA VAL A 151 -5.10 -3.04 -5.96
C VAL A 151 -5.55 -2.09 -7.08
N LEU A 152 -5.97 -2.65 -8.22
CA LEU A 152 -6.45 -1.86 -9.36
C LEU A 152 -7.69 -1.04 -9.00
N THR A 153 -8.59 -1.62 -8.21
CA THR A 153 -9.80 -0.93 -7.75
C THR A 153 -9.46 0.24 -6.84
N GLN A 154 -8.55 0.04 -5.87
CA GLN A 154 -8.06 1.13 -5.02
C GLN A 154 -7.40 2.24 -5.86
N ILE A 155 -6.57 1.88 -6.84
CA ILE A 155 -5.94 2.85 -7.75
C ILE A 155 -7.00 3.67 -8.49
N SER A 156 -8.08 3.03 -8.96
CA SER A 156 -9.18 3.74 -9.64
C SER A 156 -9.80 4.80 -8.73
N TRP A 157 -10.14 4.48 -7.48
CA TRP A 157 -10.71 5.48 -6.57
C TRP A 157 -9.73 6.58 -6.18
N THR A 158 -8.45 6.23 -6.05
CA THR A 158 -7.39 7.22 -5.86
C THR A 158 -7.32 8.16 -7.06
N CYS A 159 -7.45 7.64 -8.28
CA CYS A 159 -7.51 8.44 -9.50
C CYS A 159 -8.69 9.43 -9.47
N ASP A 160 -9.89 8.96 -9.12
CA ASP A 160 -11.08 9.83 -9.01
C ASP A 160 -10.90 10.93 -7.95
N TYR A 161 -10.24 10.62 -6.84
CA TYR A 161 -9.86 11.59 -5.80
C TYR A 161 -8.87 12.64 -6.33
N LEU A 162 -7.81 12.21 -7.02
CA LEU A 162 -6.83 13.10 -7.66
C LEU A 162 -7.47 13.99 -8.73
N LEU A 163 -8.36 13.45 -9.56
CA LEU A 163 -9.04 14.21 -10.61
C LEU A 163 -9.93 15.31 -10.05
N ARG A 164 -10.56 15.09 -8.89
CA ARG A 164 -11.33 16.15 -8.20
C ARG A 164 -10.43 17.26 -7.68
N TRP A 165 -9.26 16.93 -7.12
CA TRP A 165 -8.26 17.94 -6.75
C TRP A 165 -7.72 18.67 -7.98
N ALA A 166 -7.37 17.96 -9.06
CA ALA A 166 -6.87 18.56 -10.28
C ALA A 166 -7.89 19.53 -10.89
N LYS A 167 -9.17 19.13 -10.97
CA LYS A 167 -10.25 20.00 -11.42
C LYS A 167 -10.36 21.23 -10.53
N LYS A 168 -10.44 21.04 -9.20
CA LYS A 168 -10.53 22.14 -8.23
C LYS A 168 -9.37 23.13 -8.36
N ILE A 169 -8.16 22.61 -8.48
CA ILE A 169 -6.95 23.44 -8.64
C ILE A 169 -7.02 24.26 -9.94
N ALA A 170 -7.44 23.62 -11.03
CA ALA A 170 -7.53 24.27 -12.33
C ALA A 170 -8.66 25.33 -12.41
N THR A 171 -9.74 25.17 -11.65
CA THR A 171 -10.94 26.02 -11.79
C THR A 171 -11.15 27.05 -10.69
N GLU A 172 -10.42 27.00 -9.57
CA GLU A 172 -10.69 27.86 -8.40
C GLU A 172 -9.52 28.79 -8.01
N ASP A 173 -8.70 29.21 -8.97
CA ASP A 173 -7.54 30.10 -8.77
C ASP A 173 -6.53 29.58 -7.72
N ILE A 174 -6.50 28.27 -7.50
CA ILE A 174 -5.60 27.65 -6.52
C ILE A 174 -4.21 27.52 -7.17
N LYS A 175 -3.20 27.96 -6.43
CA LYS A 175 -1.78 27.81 -6.77
C LYS A 175 -1.25 26.47 -6.27
N SER A 176 -1.52 26.15 -5.01
CA SER A 176 -1.09 24.87 -4.44
C SER A 176 -1.98 24.41 -3.30
N ILE A 177 -1.98 23.09 -3.11
CA ILE A 177 -2.50 22.44 -1.91
C ILE A 177 -1.38 21.67 -1.23
N ASP A 178 -1.40 21.64 0.09
CA ASP A 178 -0.47 20.87 0.92
C ASP A 178 -1.25 20.31 2.10
N VAL A 179 -1.13 19.01 2.38
CA VAL A 179 -1.85 18.44 3.54
C VAL A 179 -1.32 19.07 4.81
N LYS A 180 -2.22 19.42 5.73
CA LYS A 180 -1.84 19.99 7.02
C LYS A 180 -1.03 18.96 7.81
N ARG A 181 0.03 19.42 8.47
CA ARG A 181 0.89 18.56 9.28
C ARG A 181 0.06 17.87 10.38
N GLU A 182 -0.80 18.61 11.06
CA GLU A 182 -1.67 18.09 12.10
C GLU A 182 -2.64 17.01 11.57
N ALA A 183 -3.22 17.19 10.37
CA ALA A 183 -4.12 16.21 9.79
C ALA A 183 -3.38 14.91 9.41
N MET A 184 -2.14 15.02 8.93
CA MET A 184 -1.30 13.86 8.64
C MET A 184 -0.89 13.13 9.93
N ASP A 185 -0.48 13.87 10.95
CA ASP A 185 -0.08 13.30 12.26
C ASP A 185 -1.27 12.61 12.94
N ASP A 186 -2.43 13.26 13.02
CA ASP A 186 -3.66 12.70 13.60
C ASP A 186 -4.08 11.40 12.90
N TYR A 187 -4.06 11.40 11.57
CA TYR A 187 -4.38 10.22 10.75
C TYR A 187 -3.40 9.06 11.02
N ASN A 188 -2.09 9.32 11.04
CA ASN A 188 -1.11 8.25 11.20
C ASN A 188 -1.05 7.70 12.63
N VAL A 189 -1.29 8.54 13.65
CA VAL A 189 -1.50 8.07 15.03
C VAL A 189 -2.69 7.12 15.09
N TYR A 190 -3.85 7.53 14.55
CA TYR A 190 -5.02 6.66 14.48
C TYR A 190 -4.72 5.36 13.73
N ALA A 191 -4.04 5.45 12.59
CA ALA A 191 -3.70 4.31 11.75
C ALA A 191 -2.90 3.27 12.53
N GLN A 192 -1.85 3.69 13.23
CA GLN A 192 -1.00 2.78 13.97
C GLN A 192 -1.70 2.18 15.20
N GLU A 193 -2.48 2.97 15.96
CA GLU A 193 -3.26 2.42 17.07
C GLU A 193 -4.29 1.40 16.61
N PHE A 194 -4.91 1.62 15.44
CA PHE A 194 -5.80 0.63 14.84
C PHE A 194 -5.04 -0.64 14.45
N LEU A 195 -3.90 -0.51 13.75
CA LEU A 195 -3.13 -1.63 13.21
C LEU A 195 -2.49 -2.52 14.28
N LYS A 196 -2.19 -2.00 15.47
CA LYS A 196 -1.73 -2.81 16.63
C LYS A 196 -2.66 -3.97 16.99
N ARG A 197 -3.96 -3.81 16.72
CA ARG A 197 -5.01 -4.81 17.00
C ARG A 197 -5.24 -5.80 15.86
N MET A 198 -4.53 -5.66 14.74
CA MET A 198 -4.73 -6.43 13.52
C MET A 198 -3.60 -7.42 13.27
N VAL A 199 -3.90 -8.55 12.63
CA VAL A 199 -2.91 -9.62 12.34
C VAL A 199 -1.66 -9.15 11.60
N TRP A 200 -1.74 -8.04 10.84
CA TRP A 200 -0.60 -7.47 10.13
C TRP A 200 0.55 -7.02 11.04
N SER A 201 0.26 -6.72 12.30
CA SER A 201 1.26 -6.36 13.31
C SER A 201 1.73 -7.55 14.17
N ASP A 202 1.43 -8.80 13.81
CA ASP A 202 1.97 -9.98 14.51
C ASP A 202 3.48 -10.17 14.27
N GLY A 203 4.09 -11.05 15.06
CA GLY A 203 5.55 -11.28 15.15
C GLY A 203 6.24 -11.87 13.91
N CYS A 204 5.62 -11.85 12.73
CA CYS A 204 6.23 -12.34 11.50
C CYS A 204 7.07 -11.25 10.81
N HIS A 205 8.25 -11.61 10.30
CA HIS A 205 9.01 -10.77 9.37
C HIS A 205 8.16 -10.52 8.12
N SER A 206 7.78 -9.27 7.83
CA SER A 206 6.87 -9.00 6.71
C SER A 206 7.20 -7.67 6.07
N TRP A 207 7.04 -7.58 4.76
CA TRP A 207 7.17 -6.32 4.04
C TRP A 207 6.14 -5.28 4.53
N TYR A 208 5.01 -5.71 5.11
CA TYR A 208 4.05 -4.82 5.78
C TYR A 208 4.68 -3.99 6.91
N LYS A 209 5.81 -4.43 7.46
CA LYS A 209 6.59 -3.77 8.52
C LYS A 209 8.01 -3.45 8.04
N ASN A 210 8.18 -3.21 6.73
CA ASN A 210 9.48 -2.97 6.10
C ASN A 210 10.52 -4.08 6.42
N GLY A 211 10.10 -5.34 6.32
CA GLY A 211 10.94 -6.53 6.56
C GLY A 211 11.08 -6.93 8.04
N LYS A 212 10.69 -6.07 8.98
CA LYS A 212 10.84 -6.30 10.43
C LYS A 212 9.83 -7.32 10.96
N GLY A 213 10.20 -8.03 12.03
CA GLY A 213 9.35 -8.97 12.75
C GLY A 213 8.28 -8.30 13.61
N SER A 214 8.49 -7.05 14.01
CA SER A 214 7.59 -6.26 14.84
C SER A 214 7.72 -4.77 14.52
N GLY A 215 6.82 -3.95 15.08
CA GLY A 215 6.89 -2.50 14.98
C GLY A 215 5.85 -1.90 14.04
N HIS A 216 6.18 -0.70 13.53
CA HIS A 216 5.29 0.14 12.73
C HIS A 216 4.86 -0.57 11.44
N VAL A 217 3.57 -0.54 11.16
CA VAL A 217 2.99 -1.17 9.96
C VAL A 217 2.84 -0.11 8.89
N THR A 218 3.54 -0.28 7.77
CA THR A 218 3.66 0.70 6.67
C THR A 218 3.07 0.18 5.35
N GLY A 219 2.83 -1.13 5.24
CA GLY A 219 2.38 -1.74 3.98
C GLY A 219 0.88 -2.03 3.89
N VAL A 220 0.07 -1.62 4.87
CA VAL A 220 -1.38 -1.87 4.86
C VAL A 220 -2.20 -0.71 5.45
N TYR A 221 -3.35 -0.46 4.83
CA TYR A 221 -4.34 0.52 5.28
C TYR A 221 -5.02 0.12 6.62
N PRO A 222 -5.26 1.06 7.55
CA PRO A 222 -5.93 0.82 8.83
C PRO A 222 -7.46 0.73 8.72
N GLY A 223 -8.00 -0.15 7.88
CA GLY A 223 -9.46 -0.24 7.66
C GLY A 223 -9.84 -1.21 6.56
N THR A 224 -11.10 -1.16 6.10
CA THR A 224 -11.52 -1.95 4.93
C THR A 224 -11.28 -1.18 3.63
N ILE A 225 -11.25 -1.88 2.50
CA ILE A 225 -11.15 -1.25 1.18
C ILE A 225 -12.32 -0.30 0.90
N LEU A 226 -13.53 -0.63 1.38
CA LEU A 226 -14.72 0.22 1.27
C LEU A 226 -14.63 1.45 2.17
N HIS A 227 -14.07 1.31 3.37
CA HIS A 227 -13.82 2.46 4.24
C HIS A 227 -12.84 3.45 3.57
N LEU A 228 -11.77 2.95 2.93
CA LEU A 228 -10.88 3.81 2.14
C LEU A 228 -11.64 4.51 1.00
N LYS A 229 -12.48 3.78 0.26
CA LYS A 229 -13.31 4.36 -0.80
C LYS A 229 -14.13 5.54 -0.26
N ASP A 230 -14.87 5.32 0.82
CA ASP A 230 -15.76 6.34 1.39
C ASP A 230 -14.95 7.55 1.91
N CYS A 231 -13.78 7.35 2.51
CA CYS A 231 -12.88 8.44 2.87
C CYS A 231 -12.40 9.24 1.64
N LEU A 232 -12.12 8.57 0.53
CA LEU A 232 -11.69 9.21 -0.71
C LEU A 232 -12.86 9.81 -1.51
N GLU A 233 -14.13 9.52 -1.18
CA GLU A 233 -15.28 10.11 -1.86
C GLU A 233 -15.48 11.61 -1.59
N ASN A 234 -14.80 12.17 -0.59
CA ASN A 234 -14.70 13.62 -0.42
C ASN A 234 -13.24 14.03 -0.57
N ILE A 235 -13.00 15.21 -1.17
CA ILE A 235 -11.65 15.76 -1.24
C ILE A 235 -11.08 16.10 0.15
N GLY A 236 -11.96 16.33 1.15
CA GLY A 236 -11.57 16.62 2.54
C GLY A 236 -10.76 17.91 2.65
N GLY A 237 -11.17 18.97 1.95
CA GLY A 237 -10.38 20.20 1.78
C GLY A 237 -10.00 20.90 3.10
N GLU A 238 -10.74 20.66 4.18
CA GLU A 238 -10.44 21.12 5.54
C GLU A 238 -9.10 20.60 6.09
N HIS A 239 -8.62 19.47 5.59
CA HIS A 239 -7.34 18.87 5.97
C HIS A 239 -6.15 19.46 5.20
N PHE A 240 -6.37 20.44 4.33
CA PHE A 240 -5.34 21.01 3.46
C PHE A 240 -5.13 22.51 3.71
N ASN A 241 -3.89 22.93 3.56
CA ASN A 241 -3.53 24.32 3.35
C ASN A 241 -3.70 24.64 1.85
N ILE A 242 -4.53 25.63 1.53
CA ILE A 242 -4.79 26.06 0.16
C ILE A 242 -4.16 27.44 -0.06
N GLU A 243 -3.20 27.51 -0.97
CA GLU A 243 -2.58 28.75 -1.43
C GLU A 243 -3.22 29.15 -2.76
N TYR A 244 -3.74 30.37 -2.84
CA TYR A 244 -4.34 30.93 -4.06
C TYR A 244 -3.31 31.72 -4.87
N ARG A 245 -3.50 31.84 -6.19
CA ARG A 245 -2.62 32.64 -7.06
C ARG A 245 -2.83 34.13 -6.84
N SER A 246 -4.10 34.52 -6.65
CA SER A 246 -4.49 35.91 -6.42
C SER A 246 -4.77 36.19 -4.94
N LYS A 247 -4.69 37.46 -4.55
CA LYS A 247 -5.11 37.91 -3.21
C LYS A 247 -6.59 37.64 -2.94
N ASN A 248 -7.43 37.74 -3.98
CA ASN A 248 -8.84 37.41 -3.91
C ASN A 248 -9.06 35.97 -4.38
N ARG A 249 -9.43 35.07 -3.45
CA ARG A 249 -9.69 33.65 -3.73
C ARG A 249 -10.83 33.42 -4.73
N PHE A 250 -11.67 34.42 -4.98
CA PHE A 250 -12.76 34.36 -5.96
C PHE A 250 -12.37 34.93 -7.33
N HIS A 251 -11.08 35.14 -7.61
CA HIS A 251 -10.62 35.63 -8.90
C HIS A 251 -11.08 34.74 -10.07
N PHE A 252 -11.24 33.44 -9.82
CA PHE A 252 -11.75 32.48 -10.81
C PHE A 252 -13.17 32.77 -11.31
N LEU A 253 -13.96 33.60 -10.61
CA LEU A 253 -15.29 34.00 -11.08
C LEU A 253 -15.23 34.85 -12.36
N GLY A 254 -14.06 35.36 -12.74
CA GLY A 254 -13.87 36.08 -13.99
C GLY A 254 -14.79 37.29 -14.12
N ASN A 255 -15.52 37.36 -15.22
CA ASN A 255 -16.50 38.41 -15.50
C ASN A 255 -17.91 38.11 -14.96
N GLY A 256 -18.09 36.99 -14.23
CA GLY A 256 -19.38 36.58 -13.68
C GLY A 256 -20.33 35.91 -14.69
N GLU A 257 -19.88 35.64 -15.91
CA GLU A 257 -20.69 34.96 -16.93
C GLU A 257 -20.35 33.46 -17.01
N SER A 258 -21.38 32.64 -17.22
CA SER A 258 -21.21 31.23 -17.54
C SER A 258 -20.90 31.02 -19.03
N LEU A 259 -20.33 29.86 -19.40
CA LEU A 259 -20.16 29.47 -20.81
C LEU A 259 -21.50 29.41 -21.59
N TYR A 260 -22.61 29.27 -20.87
CA TYR A 260 -23.95 29.20 -21.45
C TYR A 260 -24.59 30.57 -21.63
N ASP A 261 -24.07 31.64 -21.02
CA ASP A 261 -24.72 32.95 -21.07
C ASP A 261 -24.61 33.56 -22.47
N LYS A 262 -23.51 33.29 -23.20
CA LYS A 262 -23.21 33.81 -24.56
C LYS A 262 -23.60 35.28 -24.74
N ALA A 263 -23.20 36.15 -23.80
CA ALA A 263 -23.57 37.57 -23.77
C ALA A 263 -25.09 37.83 -23.83
N GLY A 264 -25.88 36.99 -23.15
CA GLY A 264 -27.34 37.05 -23.09
C GLY A 264 -28.07 36.30 -24.21
N ALA A 265 -27.35 35.64 -25.13
CA ALA A 265 -27.93 34.94 -26.28
C ALA A 265 -27.89 33.41 -26.17
N GLY A 266 -27.46 32.86 -25.03
CA GLY A 266 -27.35 31.42 -24.84
C GLY A 266 -28.50 30.80 -24.06
N ASP A 267 -28.42 29.48 -23.88
CA ASP A 267 -29.47 28.71 -23.19
C ASP A 267 -29.31 28.84 -21.68
N LEU A 268 -30.12 29.72 -21.10
CA LEU A 268 -30.16 29.96 -19.66
C LEU A 268 -30.88 28.85 -18.89
N ALA A 269 -31.55 27.91 -19.58
CA ALA A 269 -32.31 26.82 -18.99
C ALA A 269 -31.64 25.44 -19.17
N TYR A 270 -30.37 25.39 -19.59
CA TYR A 270 -29.63 24.13 -19.85
C TYR A 270 -29.68 23.13 -18.68
N TYR A 271 -29.77 23.63 -17.44
CA TYR A 271 -29.83 22.80 -16.24
C TYR A 271 -31.17 22.05 -16.10
N MET A 272 -32.25 22.53 -16.72
CA MET A 272 -33.57 21.88 -16.72
C MET A 272 -33.56 20.55 -17.50
N ASP A 273 -32.69 20.40 -18.50
CA ASP A 273 -32.58 19.16 -19.27
C ASP A 273 -32.05 17.98 -18.44
N THR A 274 -31.29 18.27 -17.38
CA THR A 274 -30.79 17.27 -16.43
C THR A 274 -31.79 16.88 -15.34
N MET A 275 -32.92 17.61 -15.23
CA MET A 275 -33.99 17.33 -14.25
C MET A 275 -35.08 16.37 -14.77
N LYS A 276 -34.83 15.65 -15.86
CA LYS A 276 -35.76 14.60 -16.30
C LYS A 276 -35.75 13.47 -15.27
N LEU A 277 -36.80 13.47 -14.45
CA LEU A 277 -37.22 12.39 -13.54
C LEU A 277 -37.38 11.06 -14.29
#